data_AF-A0A1G6K4H8-F1
#
_entry.id   AF-A0A1G6K4H8-F1
#
_cell.length_a   1.000
_cell.length_b   1.000
_cell.length_c   1.000
_cell.angle_alpha   90.00
_cell.angle_beta   90.00
_cell.angle_gamma   90.00
#
_symmetry.space_group_name_H-M   'P 1'
#
loop_
_entity.id
_entity.type
_entity.pdbx_description
1 polymer ?
#
loop_
_entity_poly.entity_id
_entity_poly.type
_entity_poly.pdbx_seq_one_letter_code
_entity_poly.pdbx_strand_id
1 'polypeptide(L)' 'MRQALARPEQTESPLEIIRAALRDAATAPTVFDALDACGEALRRLAEIASAGVAR' A
#
# COMPACT_ATOMS: atom_id res chain seq x y z
N MET A 1 13.16 -19.33 -28.04
CA MET A 1 13.85 -19.02 -26.77
C MET A 1 13.38 -17.65 -26.27
N ARG A 2 12.98 -17.59 -24.99
CA ARG A 2 12.65 -16.41 -24.17
C ARG A 2 11.40 -15.61 -24.53
N GLN A 3 10.22 -16.22 -24.34
CA GLN A 3 9.09 -15.45 -23.81
C GLN A 3 9.43 -15.14 -22.34
N ALA A 4 9.85 -13.91 -22.07
CA ALA A 4 9.95 -13.42 -20.71
C ALA A 4 8.52 -13.39 -20.15
N LEU A 5 8.22 -14.28 -19.20
CA LEU A 5 7.01 -14.24 -18.40
C LEU A 5 6.87 -12.80 -17.86
N ALA A 6 5.85 -12.09 -18.32
CA ALA A 6 5.41 -10.84 -17.71
C ALA A 6 5.14 -11.15 -16.23
N ARG A 7 6.06 -10.71 -15.37
CA ARG A 7 6.04 -10.97 -13.94
C ARG A 7 4.98 -10.04 -13.33
N PRO A 8 3.84 -10.53 -12.80
CA PRO A 8 2.80 -9.68 -12.23
C PRO A 8 3.16 -9.28 -10.79
N GLU A 9 4.43 -8.98 -10.54
CA GLU A 9 4.92 -8.54 -9.24
C GLU A 9 5.10 -7.04 -9.23
N GLN A 10 4.12 -6.28 -9.72
CA GLN A 10 3.96 -4.89 -9.28
C GLN A 10 3.56 -4.94 -7.80
N THR A 11 4.51 -5.32 -6.94
CA THR A 11 4.43 -5.16 -5.50
C THR A 11 4.17 -3.68 -5.31
N GLU A 12 2.95 -3.34 -4.91
CA GLU A 12 2.52 -1.96 -4.69
C GLU A 12 3.60 -1.26 -3.86
N SER A 13 4.20 -0.22 -4.40
CA SER A 13 5.34 0.41 -3.72
C SER A 13 4.84 0.97 -2.39
N PRO A 14 5.60 0.83 -1.29
CA PRO A 14 5.25 1.47 -0.01
C PRO A 14 4.91 2.96 -0.16
N LEU A 15 5.59 3.66 -1.08
CA LEU A 15 5.31 5.07 -1.37
C LEU A 15 3.98 5.29 -2.10
N GLU A 16 3.55 4.35 -2.94
CA GLU A 16 2.25 4.42 -3.62
C GLU A 16 1.11 4.23 -2.62
N ILE A 17 1.25 3.27 -1.69
CA ILE A 17 0.30 3.06 -0.57
C ILE A 17 0.14 4.34 0.25
N ILE A 18 1.26 4.96 0.65
CA ILE A 18 1.24 6.20 1.45
C ILE A 18 0.58 7.33 0.66
N ARG A 19 0.94 7.51 -0.61
CA ARG A 19 0.38 8.60 -1.44
C ARG A 19 -1.10 8.42 -1.69
N ALA A 20 -1.58 7.20 -1.92
CA ALA A 20 -3.00 6.92 -2.08
C ALA A 20 -3.76 7.27 -0.80
N ALA A 21 -3.31 6.75 0.34
CA ALA A 21 -3.93 7.00 1.64
C ALA A 21 -4.00 8.49 2.01
N LEU A 22 -2.93 9.25 1.75
CA LEU A 22 -2.90 10.69 2.00
C LEU A 22 -3.87 11.47 1.09
N ARG A 23 -4.07 11.04 -0.16
CA ARG A 23 -5.06 11.66 -1.05
C ARG A 23 -6.48 11.37 -0.58
N ASP A 24 -6.76 10.11 -0.24
CA ASP A 24 -8.08 9.70 0.24
C ASP A 24 -8.42 10.46 1.53
N ALA A 25 -7.47 10.51 2.48
CA ALA A 25 -7.61 11.25 3.74
C ALA A 25 -7.82 12.77 3.52
N ALA A 26 -7.15 13.38 2.54
CA ALA A 26 -7.30 14.80 2.25
C ALA A 26 -8.68 15.17 1.70
N THR A 27 -9.38 14.22 1.09
CA THR A 27 -10.73 14.42 0.53
C THR A 27 -11.84 13.78 1.37
N ALA A 28 -11.49 13.18 2.52
CA ALA A 28 -12.41 12.45 3.36
C ALA A 28 -13.46 13.38 4.00
N PRO A 29 -14.74 12.95 4.06
CA PRO A 29 -15.82 13.79 4.56
C PRO A 29 -15.77 13.99 6.08
N THR A 30 -15.11 13.08 6.80
CA THR A 30 -14.88 13.19 8.23
C THR A 30 -13.44 12.84 8.61
N VAL A 31 -13.02 13.28 9.80
CA VAL A 31 -11.72 12.89 10.37
C VAL A 31 -11.62 11.38 10.60
N PHE A 32 -12.73 10.70 10.88
CA PHE A 32 -12.74 9.26 11.11
C PHE A 32 -12.45 8.50 9.81
N ASP A 33 -13.07 8.91 8.70
CA ASP A 33 -12.80 8.33 7.38
C ASP A 33 -11.33 8.53 6.96
N ALA A 34 -10.75 9.69 7.27
CA ALA A 34 -9.33 9.95 7.03
C ALA A 34 -8.42 9.04 7.87
N LEU A 35 -8.78 8.81 9.14
CA LEU A 35 -8.05 7.90 10.03
C LEU A 35 -8.15 6.45 9.56
N ASP A 36 -9.33 6.01 9.11
CA ASP A 36 -9.54 4.66 8.58
C ASP A 36 -8.70 4.42 7.31
N ALA A 37 -8.67 5.38 6.38
CA ALA A 37 -7.83 5.32 5.19
C ALA A 37 -6.34 5.22 5.54
N CYS A 38 -5.87 6.01 6.50
CA CYS A 38 -4.49 5.94 6.98
C CYS A 38 -4.20 4.60 7.71
N GLY A 39 -5.14 4.11 8.51
CA GLY A 39 -5.00 2.85 9.26
C GLY A 39 -4.87 1.64 8.35
N GLU A 40 -5.69 1.58 7.30
CA GLU A 40 -5.61 0.53 6.27
C GLU A 40 -4.27 0.57 5.54
N ALA A 41 -3.76 1.75 5.22
CA ALA A 41 -2.44 1.91 4.60
C ALA A 41 -1.31 1.39 5.51
N LEU A 42 -1.35 1.72 6.80
CA LEU A 42 -0.39 1.22 7.78
C LEU A 42 -0.44 -0.30 7.91
N ARG A 43 -1.63 -0.91 7.86
CA ARG A 43 -1.78 -2.37 7.87
C ARG A 43 -1.07 -3.02 6.68
N ARG A 44 -1.28 -2.50 5.46
CA ARG A 44 -0.60 -3.00 4.25
C ARG A 44 0.91 -2.83 4.31
N LEU A 45 1.39 -1.69 4.82
CA LEU A 45 2.81 -1.46 5.01
C LEU A 45 3.42 -2.43 6.02
N ALA A 46 2.71 -2.75 7.10
CA ALA A 46 3.15 -3.75 8.07
C ALA A 46 3.25 -5.15 7.44
N GLU A 47 2.29 -5.54 6.60
CA GLU A 47 2.34 -6.81 5.87
C GLU A 47 3.57 -6.90 4.95
N ILE A 48 3.88 -5.81 4.22
CA ILE A 48 5.09 -5.73 3.37
C ILE A 48 6.36 -5.83 4.23
N ALA A 49 6.40 -5.13 5.36
CA ALA A 49 7.55 -5.17 6.26
C ALA A 49 7.76 -6.57 6.88
N SER A 50 6.68 -7.23 7.31
CA SER A 50 6.73 -8.59 7.85
C SER A 50 7.15 -9.63 6.80
N ALA A 51 6.73 -9.45 5.54
CA ALA A 51 7.15 -10.33 4.44
C ALA A 51 8.68 -10.27 4.17
N GLY A 52 9.35 -9.17 4.57
CA GLY A 52 10.81 -9.04 4.46
C GLY A 52 11.61 -9.66 5.62
N VAL A 53 10.99 -9.87 6.79
CA VAL A 53 11.65 -10.39 8.01
C VAL A 53 11.64 -11.92 8.07
N ALA A 54 10.70 -12.58 7.39
CA ALA A 54 10.56 -14.03 7.37
C ALA A 54 11.50 -14.75 6.36
N ARG A 55 12.53 -14.07 5.83
CA ARG A 55 13.50 -14.61 4.88
C ARG A 55 14.89 -14.75 5.50
#